data_AF-A0A7J6RCF1-F1
#
_entry.id   AF-A0A7J6RCF1-F1
#
_cell.length_a   1.000
_cell.length_b   1.000
_cell.length_c   1.000
_cell.angle_alpha   90.00
_cell.angle_beta   90.00
_cell.angle_gamma   90.00
#
_symmetry.space_group_name_H-M   'P 1'
#
loop_
_entity.id
_entity.type
_entity.pdbx_description
1 polymer ?
#
loop_
_entity_poly.entity_id
_entity_poly.type
_entity_poly.pdbx_seq_one_letter_code
_entity_poly.pdbx_strand_id
1 'polypeptide(L)'
;KVLRRLITDEIAKQAASLWLQATIGAAAATAMFPVWIIKYMTDLDNTWLVVRDRSSVAGEVLASAIMDPNCVGNRPVTLVGISNGARVVFKCLEILYSKGYFNVVQNVVLLGAPIAVTFDAPAVGSDHKKAWRRARAVVSGRFVNGYSGSDWVLGFLYRYMEWGVKVAGLSPARGISGVENVDLGKLVERHDHYPEYLTEIMAVLDILE
;
A
#
# COMPACT_ATOMS: atom_id res chain seq x y z
N LYS A 1 -33.95 27.95 1.12
CA LYS A 1 -33.68 28.56 2.46
C LYS A 1 -32.59 27.79 3.24
N VAL A 2 -32.61 26.45 3.27
CA VAL A 2 -31.59 25.62 3.96
C VAL A 2 -30.21 25.68 3.30
N LEU A 3 -30.13 25.54 1.97
CA LEU A 3 -28.86 25.61 1.22
C LEU A 3 -28.14 26.96 1.39
N ARG A 4 -28.91 28.05 1.44
CA ARG A 4 -28.36 29.39 1.66
C ARG A 4 -27.71 29.48 3.05
N ARG A 5 -28.36 28.96 4.09
CA ARG A 5 -27.80 28.90 5.46
C ARG A 5 -26.55 28.04 5.55
N LEU A 6 -26.54 26.86 4.92
CA LEU A 6 -25.35 25.99 4.89
C LEU A 6 -24.15 26.69 4.24
N ILE A 7 -24.36 27.40 3.13
CA ILE A 7 -23.31 28.15 2.45
C ILE A 7 -22.86 29.35 3.30
N THR A 8 -23.79 30.09 3.93
CA THR A 8 -23.40 31.21 4.81
C THR A 8 -22.65 30.72 6.05
N ASP A 9 -23.05 29.60 6.64
CA ASP A 9 -22.43 29.05 7.85
C ASP A 9 -21.03 28.52 7.53
N GLU A 10 -20.83 27.89 6.37
CA GLU A 10 -19.51 27.41 5.94
C GLU A 10 -18.56 28.56 5.63
N ILE A 11 -19.04 29.60 4.93
CA ILE A 11 -18.28 30.82 4.66
C ILE A 11 -17.96 31.57 5.96
N ALA A 12 -18.91 31.64 6.90
CA ALA A 12 -18.69 32.29 8.20
C ALA A 12 -17.67 31.54 9.05
N LYS A 13 -17.70 30.20 9.06
CA LYS A 13 -16.70 29.37 9.74
C LYS A 13 -15.32 29.52 9.13
N GLN A 14 -15.22 29.52 7.80
CA GLN A 14 -13.95 29.72 7.10
C GLN A 14 -13.40 31.12 7.31
N ALA A 15 -14.24 32.15 7.25
CA ALA A 15 -13.86 33.53 7.52
C ALA A 15 -13.41 33.73 8.98
N ALA A 16 -14.10 33.14 9.96
CA ALA A 16 -13.70 33.18 11.36
C ALA A 16 -12.37 32.44 11.61
N SER A 17 -12.16 31.28 10.97
CA SER A 17 -10.90 30.54 11.02
C SER A 17 -9.73 31.35 10.43
N LEU A 18 -9.93 31.98 9.28
CA LEU A 18 -8.93 32.84 8.64
C LEU A 18 -8.63 34.09 9.48
N TRP A 19 -9.65 34.70 10.08
CA TRP A 19 -9.49 35.85 10.98
C TRP A 19 -8.70 35.50 12.24
N LEU A 20 -8.99 34.35 12.86
CA LEU A 20 -8.19 33.85 13.98
C LEU A 20 -6.74 33.62 13.55
N GLN A 21 -6.51 32.94 12.43
CA GLN A 21 -5.17 32.68 11.90
C GLN A 21 -4.39 33.97 11.59
N ALA A 22 -5.05 35.01 11.11
CA ALA A 22 -4.42 36.30 10.76
C ALA A 22 -4.16 37.22 11.97
N THR A 23 -4.90 37.07 13.08
CA THR A 23 -4.84 37.96 14.25
C THR A 23 -3.89 37.44 15.34
N ILE A 24 -3.44 36.21 15.19
CA ILE A 24 -2.64 35.49 16.17
C ILE A 24 -1.15 35.86 15.98
N GLY A 25 -0.62 36.70 16.86
CA GLY A 25 0.83 36.95 16.96
C GLY A 25 1.61 35.66 17.23
N ALA A 26 2.95 35.69 17.08
CA ALA A 26 3.82 34.51 17.13
C ALA A 26 3.52 33.51 18.28
N ALA A 27 3.11 34.00 19.45
CA ALA A 27 2.76 33.19 20.63
C ALA A 27 1.48 32.34 20.46
N ALA A 28 0.46 32.82 19.76
CA ALA A 28 -0.73 32.02 19.50
C ALA A 28 -0.56 31.13 18.24
N ALA A 29 0.38 31.44 17.34
CA ALA A 29 0.72 30.56 16.21
C ALA A 29 1.42 29.30 16.73
N THR A 30 2.31 29.44 17.72
CA THR A 30 2.88 28.31 18.47
C THR A 30 1.84 27.52 19.24
N ALA A 31 0.78 28.16 19.77
CA ALA A 31 -0.29 27.47 20.49
C ALA A 31 -1.23 26.66 19.57
N MET A 32 -1.32 27.02 18.28
CA MET A 32 -2.16 26.30 17.30
C MET A 32 -1.46 25.14 16.59
N PHE A 33 -0.13 25.08 16.63
CA PHE A 33 0.64 24.00 16.01
C PHE A 33 0.19 22.58 16.44
N PRO A 34 -0.15 22.31 17.72
CA PRO A 34 -0.69 21.01 18.12
C PRO A 34 -2.00 20.65 17.39
N VAL A 35 -2.91 21.61 17.20
CA VAL A 35 -4.17 21.39 16.50
C VAL A 35 -3.94 21.10 15.01
N TRP A 36 -2.97 21.79 14.40
CA TRP A 36 -2.60 21.57 13.00
C TRP A 36 -1.99 20.19 12.78
N ILE A 37 -1.12 19.73 13.69
CA ILE A 37 -0.59 18.36 13.66
C ILE A 37 -1.75 17.36 13.79
N ILE A 38 -2.61 17.50 14.80
CA ILE A 38 -3.72 16.57 15.02
C ILE A 38 -4.61 16.48 13.78
N LYS A 39 -4.96 17.63 13.18
CA LYS A 39 -5.76 17.66 11.96
C LYS A 39 -5.05 16.96 10.80
N TYR A 40 -3.79 17.31 10.54
CA TYR A 40 -3.01 16.69 9.46
C TYR A 40 -2.89 15.17 9.63
N MET A 41 -2.63 14.71 10.86
CA MET A 41 -2.59 13.28 11.17
C MET A 41 -3.95 12.62 10.94
N THR A 42 -5.05 13.22 11.40
CA THR A 42 -6.40 12.67 11.22
C THR A 42 -6.76 12.57 9.72
N ASP A 43 -6.39 13.58 8.93
CA ASP A 43 -6.61 13.58 7.48
C ASP A 43 -5.78 12.51 6.78
N LEU A 44 -4.53 12.31 7.20
CA LEU A 44 -3.66 11.22 6.72
C LEU A 44 -4.25 9.84 7.07
N ASP A 45 -4.70 9.65 8.31
CA ASP A 45 -5.25 8.38 8.79
C ASP A 45 -6.49 8.00 7.98
N ASN A 46 -7.40 8.96 7.80
CA ASN A 46 -8.60 8.79 6.98
C ASN A 46 -8.25 8.46 5.53
N THR A 47 -7.30 9.19 4.94
CA THR A 47 -6.89 8.98 3.55
C THR A 47 -6.27 7.58 3.38
N TRP A 48 -5.40 7.18 4.29
CA TRP A 48 -4.75 5.87 4.28
C TRP A 48 -5.77 4.73 4.37
N LEU A 49 -6.73 4.83 5.30
CA LEU A 49 -7.79 3.83 5.46
C LEU A 49 -8.65 3.72 4.19
N VAL A 50 -9.05 4.86 3.61
CA VAL A 50 -9.82 4.88 2.36
C VAL A 50 -9.03 4.22 1.23
N VAL A 51 -7.75 4.55 1.06
CA VAL A 51 -6.90 3.94 0.02
C VAL A 51 -6.76 2.44 0.24
N ARG A 52 -6.63 1.99 1.49
CA ARG A 52 -6.53 0.57 1.85
C ARG A 52 -7.80 -0.20 1.50
N ASP A 53 -8.96 0.36 1.79
CA ASP A 53 -10.25 -0.25 1.47
C ASP A 53 -10.48 -0.26 -0.04
N ARG A 54 -10.19 0.84 -0.73
CA ARG A 54 -10.28 0.93 -2.20
C ARG A 54 -9.33 -0.05 -2.89
N SER A 55 -8.12 -0.25 -2.36
CA SER A 55 -7.18 -1.24 -2.87
C SER A 55 -7.72 -2.66 -2.72
N SER A 56 -8.46 -2.93 -1.65
CA SER A 56 -9.09 -4.24 -1.45
C SER A 56 -10.19 -4.50 -2.48
N VAL A 57 -11.06 -3.51 -2.73
CA VAL A 57 -12.10 -3.59 -3.78
C VAL A 57 -11.47 -3.71 -5.17
N ALA A 58 -10.42 -2.95 -5.46
CA ALA A 58 -9.71 -3.07 -6.73
C ALA A 58 -9.08 -4.45 -6.92
N GLY A 59 -8.59 -5.08 -5.83
CA GLY A 59 -8.07 -6.45 -5.88
C GLY A 59 -9.14 -7.48 -6.19
N GLU A 60 -10.37 -7.27 -5.72
CA GLU A 60 -11.53 -8.09 -6.09
C GLU A 60 -11.87 -7.96 -7.57
N VAL A 61 -11.93 -6.73 -8.08
CA VAL A 61 -12.18 -6.48 -9.51
C VAL A 61 -11.07 -7.10 -10.38
N LEU A 62 -9.80 -6.95 -9.98
CA LEU A 62 -8.67 -7.53 -10.69
C LEU A 62 -8.74 -9.06 -10.71
N ALA A 63 -9.09 -9.70 -9.59
CA ALA A 63 -9.29 -11.15 -9.54
C ALA A 63 -10.43 -11.59 -10.47
N SER A 64 -11.57 -10.88 -10.45
CA SER A 64 -12.68 -11.13 -11.36
C SER A 64 -12.28 -11.02 -12.83
N ALA A 65 -11.48 -10.02 -13.18
CA ALA A 65 -10.96 -9.85 -14.54
C ALA A 65 -10.04 -11.01 -14.96
N ILE A 66 -9.14 -11.46 -14.06
CA ILE A 66 -8.23 -12.58 -14.33
C ILE A 66 -8.97 -13.92 -14.43
N MET A 67 -10.04 -14.10 -13.65
CA MET A 67 -10.87 -15.32 -13.73
C MET A 67 -11.75 -15.37 -14.98
N ASP A 68 -12.00 -14.25 -15.65
CA ASP A 68 -12.81 -14.20 -16.86
C ASP A 68 -11.98 -14.55 -18.11
N PRO A 69 -12.23 -15.71 -18.76
CA PRO A 69 -11.51 -16.10 -19.96
C PRO A 69 -11.70 -15.13 -21.13
N ASN A 70 -12.78 -14.34 -21.14
CA ASN A 70 -13.01 -13.35 -22.21
C ASN A 70 -12.16 -12.08 -22.03
N CYS A 71 -11.71 -11.80 -20.81
CA CYS A 71 -10.91 -10.61 -20.51
C CYS A 71 -9.41 -10.86 -20.79
N VAL A 72 -8.86 -11.94 -20.23
CA VAL A 72 -7.42 -12.22 -20.27
C VAL A 72 -7.06 -13.36 -21.23
N GLY A 73 -8.03 -14.22 -21.57
CA GLY A 73 -7.78 -15.46 -22.29
C GLY A 73 -6.97 -16.44 -21.45
N ASN A 74 -6.29 -17.39 -22.13
CA ASN A 74 -5.44 -18.39 -21.50
C ASN A 74 -3.96 -17.95 -21.42
N ARG A 75 -3.69 -16.64 -21.44
CA ARG A 75 -2.30 -16.13 -21.47
C ARG A 75 -1.74 -16.04 -20.04
N PRO A 76 -0.47 -16.42 -19.82
CA PRO A 76 0.18 -16.20 -18.53
C PRO A 76 0.23 -14.70 -18.22
N VAL A 77 -0.21 -14.32 -17.02
CA VAL A 77 -0.20 -12.91 -16.57
C VAL A 77 0.98 -12.63 -15.64
N THR A 78 1.68 -11.53 -15.88
CA THR A 78 2.64 -10.98 -14.91
C THR A 78 1.99 -9.79 -14.19
N LEU A 79 1.97 -9.81 -12.86
CA LEU A 79 1.40 -8.75 -12.03
C LEU A 79 2.52 -7.96 -11.35
N VAL A 80 2.55 -6.65 -11.59
CA VAL A 80 3.48 -5.72 -10.94
C VAL A 80 2.67 -4.72 -10.12
N GLY A 81 2.99 -4.61 -8.84
CA GLY A 81 2.31 -3.69 -7.92
C GLY A 81 3.31 -2.85 -7.15
N ILE A 82 3.13 -1.53 -7.17
CA ILE A 82 3.92 -0.57 -6.38
C ILE A 82 3.04 -0.06 -5.24
N SER A 83 3.57 0.00 -4.03
CA SER A 83 2.87 0.58 -2.87
C SER A 83 1.49 -0.06 -2.65
N ASN A 84 0.42 0.72 -2.54
CA ASN A 84 -0.96 0.22 -2.46
C ASN A 84 -1.38 -0.62 -3.68
N GLY A 85 -0.77 -0.42 -4.85
CA GLY A 85 -0.94 -1.34 -5.99
C GLY A 85 -0.44 -2.76 -5.69
N ALA A 86 0.61 -2.91 -4.87
CA ALA A 86 1.03 -4.21 -4.38
C ALA A 86 -0.04 -4.87 -3.49
N ARG A 87 -0.80 -4.08 -2.71
CA ARG A 87 -1.94 -4.59 -1.93
C ARG A 87 -3.07 -5.06 -2.83
N VAL A 88 -3.35 -4.34 -3.92
CA VAL A 88 -4.31 -4.76 -4.95
C VAL A 88 -3.94 -6.13 -5.50
N VAL A 89 -2.68 -6.30 -5.92
CA VAL A 89 -2.15 -7.56 -6.44
C VAL A 89 -2.25 -8.67 -5.38
N PHE A 90 -1.80 -8.41 -4.16
CA PHE A 90 -1.84 -9.41 -3.09
C PHE A 90 -3.27 -9.87 -2.76
N LYS A 91 -4.21 -8.92 -2.66
CA LYS A 91 -5.64 -9.23 -2.44
C LYS A 91 -6.22 -10.05 -3.59
N CYS A 92 -5.84 -9.71 -4.83
CA CYS A 92 -6.23 -10.48 -6.01
C CYS A 92 -5.77 -11.95 -5.90
N LEU A 93 -4.51 -12.19 -5.54
CA LEU A 93 -3.97 -13.55 -5.36
C LEU A 93 -4.67 -14.32 -4.25
N GLU A 94 -5.01 -13.68 -3.13
CA GLU A 94 -5.77 -14.34 -2.07
C GLU A 94 -7.15 -14.80 -2.55
N ILE A 95 -7.81 -14.00 -3.40
CA ILE A 95 -9.11 -14.35 -3.98
C ILE A 95 -8.97 -15.49 -4.97
N LEU A 96 -7.98 -15.44 -5.88
CA LEU A 96 -7.71 -16.52 -6.83
C LEU A 96 -7.48 -17.85 -6.09
N TYR A 97 -6.68 -17.84 -5.02
CA TYR A 97 -6.50 -19.02 -4.16
C TYR A 97 -7.83 -19.51 -3.57
N SER A 98 -8.64 -18.60 -3.02
CA SER A 98 -9.92 -18.95 -2.39
C SER A 98 -10.92 -19.55 -3.38
N LYS A 99 -10.81 -19.18 -4.65
CA LYS A 99 -11.65 -19.65 -5.76
C LYS A 99 -11.08 -20.88 -6.46
N GLY A 100 -9.88 -21.34 -6.10
CA GLY A 100 -9.24 -22.51 -6.70
C GLY A 100 -8.62 -22.25 -8.08
N TYR A 101 -8.37 -21.00 -8.45
CA TYR A 101 -7.70 -20.64 -9.70
C TYR A 101 -6.19 -20.59 -9.47
N PHE A 102 -5.49 -21.63 -9.92
CA PHE A 102 -4.04 -21.78 -9.81
C PHE A 102 -3.40 -21.71 -11.21
N ASN A 103 -2.11 -21.33 -11.28
CA ASN A 103 -1.32 -21.28 -12.51
C ASN A 103 -1.83 -20.30 -13.58
N VAL A 104 -2.70 -19.35 -13.20
CA VAL A 104 -3.16 -18.26 -14.09
C VAL A 104 -2.18 -17.09 -14.09
N VAL A 105 -1.47 -16.91 -12.96
CA VAL A 105 -0.47 -15.86 -12.79
C VAL A 105 0.91 -16.48 -12.89
N GLN A 106 1.71 -15.99 -13.84
CA GLN A 106 3.07 -16.46 -14.08
C GLN A 106 4.05 -15.81 -13.11
N ASN A 107 4.17 -14.48 -13.13
CA ASN A 107 5.12 -13.77 -12.28
C ASN A 107 4.42 -12.70 -11.46
N VAL A 108 4.93 -12.44 -10.25
CA VAL A 108 4.46 -11.36 -9.38
C VAL A 108 5.64 -10.56 -8.88
N VAL A 109 5.49 -9.24 -8.94
CA VAL A 109 6.47 -8.28 -8.42
C VAL A 109 5.76 -7.29 -7.52
N LEU A 110 6.13 -7.30 -6.24
CA LEU A 110 5.63 -6.39 -5.23
C LEU A 110 6.76 -5.42 -4.86
N LEU A 111 6.56 -4.13 -5.09
CA LEU A 111 7.54 -3.08 -4.83
C LEU A 111 7.03 -2.16 -3.73
N GLY A 112 7.81 -1.96 -2.67
CA GLY A 112 7.44 -1.05 -1.58
C GLY A 112 6.11 -1.43 -0.92
N ALA A 113 5.84 -2.72 -0.82
CA ALA A 113 4.49 -3.22 -0.52
C ALA A 113 4.08 -3.00 0.95
N PRO A 114 2.95 -2.31 1.21
CA PRO A 114 2.38 -2.14 2.54
C PRO A 114 1.59 -3.39 2.96
N ILE A 115 2.28 -4.53 3.05
CA ILE A 115 1.71 -5.84 3.39
C ILE A 115 2.48 -6.40 4.56
N ALA A 116 1.79 -6.84 5.62
CA ALA A 116 2.43 -7.34 6.82
C ALA A 116 3.28 -8.60 6.56
N VAL A 117 4.50 -8.60 7.09
CA VAL A 117 5.46 -9.72 7.07
C VAL A 117 5.96 -10.08 8.48
N THR A 118 5.25 -9.60 9.50
CA THR A 118 5.56 -9.91 10.90
C THR A 118 5.07 -11.32 11.20
N PHE A 119 5.92 -12.33 10.98
CA PHE A 119 5.56 -13.74 11.18
C PHE A 119 5.86 -14.26 12.59
N ASP A 120 6.69 -13.54 13.35
CA ASP A 120 7.18 -13.97 14.67
C ASP A 120 6.18 -13.68 15.80
N ALA A 121 5.09 -12.97 15.52
CA ALA A 121 4.01 -12.72 16.49
C ALA A 121 3.06 -13.95 16.58
N PRO A 122 2.83 -14.56 17.76
CA PRO A 122 2.18 -15.87 17.87
C PRO A 122 0.77 -15.98 17.28
N ALA A 123 -0.09 -14.98 17.48
CA ALA A 123 -1.46 -14.98 16.97
C ALA A 123 -1.55 -14.40 15.56
N VAL A 124 -1.12 -13.14 15.40
CA VAL A 124 -1.25 -12.36 14.17
C VAL A 124 -0.28 -12.78 13.07
N GLY A 125 0.92 -13.25 13.44
CA GLY A 125 1.94 -13.66 12.47
C GLY A 125 1.63 -14.97 11.77
N SER A 126 0.86 -15.85 12.42
CA SER A 126 0.45 -17.14 11.84
C SER A 126 -0.46 -16.95 10.61
N ASP A 127 -1.37 -15.98 10.65
CA ASP A 127 -2.33 -15.73 9.57
C ASP A 127 -1.70 -14.97 8.41
N HIS A 128 -0.81 -14.01 8.67
CA HIS A 128 -0.01 -13.38 7.62
C HIS A 128 0.85 -14.42 6.89
N LYS A 129 1.50 -15.34 7.62
CA LYS A 129 2.31 -16.40 7.00
C LYS A 129 1.48 -17.31 6.11
N LYS A 130 0.25 -17.65 6.53
CA LYS A 130 -0.70 -18.40 5.70
C LYS A 130 -1.11 -17.60 4.46
N ALA A 131 -1.43 -16.31 4.60
CA ALA A 131 -1.80 -15.45 3.48
C ALA A 131 -0.72 -15.40 2.41
N TRP A 132 0.54 -15.20 2.80
CA TRP A 132 1.68 -15.22 1.88
C TRP A 132 1.88 -16.58 1.21
N ARG A 133 1.68 -17.70 1.93
CA ARG A 133 1.72 -19.04 1.34
C ARG A 133 0.60 -19.27 0.34
N ARG A 134 -0.62 -18.79 0.62
CA ARG A 134 -1.75 -18.85 -0.31
C ARG A 134 -1.47 -18.03 -1.57
N ALA A 135 -1.00 -16.80 -1.42
CA ALA A 135 -0.62 -15.95 -2.53
C ALA A 135 0.49 -16.59 -3.38
N ARG A 136 1.52 -17.16 -2.73
CA ARG A 136 2.56 -17.90 -3.43
C ARG A 136 2.00 -19.12 -4.18
N ALA A 137 1.08 -19.89 -3.60
CA ALA A 137 0.55 -21.09 -4.25
C ALA A 137 -0.18 -20.85 -5.58
N VAL A 138 -0.68 -19.62 -5.82
CA VAL A 138 -1.36 -19.26 -7.08
C VAL A 138 -0.40 -19.01 -8.24
N VAL A 139 0.83 -18.60 -7.94
CA VAL A 139 1.77 -18.07 -8.92
C VAL A 139 2.70 -19.20 -9.41
N SER A 140 2.80 -19.45 -10.71
CA SER A 140 3.59 -20.58 -11.24
C SER A 140 5.09 -20.28 -11.34
N GLY A 141 5.45 -19.03 -11.62
CA GLY A 141 6.81 -18.56 -11.83
C GLY A 141 7.37 -17.79 -10.64
N ARG A 142 7.96 -16.62 -10.89
CA ARG A 142 8.69 -15.85 -9.89
C ARG A 142 7.77 -15.03 -9.02
N PHE A 143 8.03 -15.01 -7.72
CA PHE A 143 7.31 -14.18 -6.77
C PHE A 143 8.31 -13.30 -6.03
N VAL A 144 8.41 -12.05 -6.45
CA VAL A 144 9.44 -11.11 -5.99
C VAL A 144 8.84 -10.07 -5.06
N ASN A 145 9.49 -9.90 -3.92
CA ASN A 145 9.29 -8.79 -3.01
C ASN A 145 10.51 -7.86 -3.08
N GLY A 146 10.36 -6.75 -3.78
CA GLY A 146 11.32 -5.65 -3.82
C GLY A 146 11.08 -4.70 -2.66
N TYR A 147 12.06 -4.58 -1.76
CA TYR A 147 11.94 -3.78 -0.55
C TYR A 147 13.09 -2.78 -0.44
N SER A 148 12.84 -1.67 0.26
CA SER A 148 13.90 -0.73 0.64
C SER A 148 13.72 -0.37 2.11
N GLY A 149 14.73 -0.66 2.93
CA GLY A 149 14.73 -0.26 4.34
C GLY A 149 14.84 1.26 4.54
N SER A 150 15.22 1.99 3.49
CA SER A 150 15.41 3.44 3.49
C SER A 150 14.14 4.23 3.17
N ASP A 151 13.06 3.56 2.74
CA ASP A 151 11.80 4.22 2.41
C ASP A 151 11.20 4.91 3.64
N TRP A 152 11.46 6.21 3.75
CA TRP A 152 11.03 7.02 4.87
C TRP A 152 9.52 7.14 4.94
N VAL A 153 8.84 7.30 3.81
CA VAL A 153 7.38 7.53 3.77
C VAL A 153 6.66 6.30 4.29
N LEU A 154 6.99 5.12 3.76
CA LEU A 154 6.40 3.87 4.20
C LEU A 154 6.80 3.55 5.65
N GLY A 155 8.04 3.82 6.03
CA GLY A 155 8.55 3.67 7.39
C GLY A 155 7.84 4.57 8.41
N PHE A 156 7.56 5.82 8.05
CA PHE A 156 6.84 6.78 8.88
C PHE A 156 5.38 6.37 9.05
N LEU A 157 4.68 6.10 7.94
CA LEU A 157 3.28 5.67 7.95
C LEU A 157 3.07 4.44 8.81
N TYR A 158 3.89 3.39 8.68
CA TYR A 158 3.69 2.17 9.45
C TYR A 158 4.14 2.28 10.92
N ARG A 159 5.18 3.07 11.23
CA ARG A 159 5.52 3.37 12.63
C ARG A 159 4.41 4.13 13.35
N TYR A 160 3.71 5.00 12.63
CA TYR A 160 2.62 5.81 13.17
C TYR A 160 1.29 5.04 13.25
N MET A 161 0.91 4.33 12.18
CA MET A 161 -0.40 3.69 12.03
C MET A 161 -0.50 2.28 12.63
N GLU A 162 0.58 1.49 12.57
CA GLU A 162 0.57 0.07 12.97
C GLU A 162 1.85 -0.25 13.74
N TRP A 163 1.93 0.23 14.99
CA TRP A 163 3.10 0.07 15.85
C TRP A 163 3.50 -1.42 15.99
N GLY A 164 4.76 -1.73 15.70
CA GLY A 164 5.33 -3.08 15.81
C GLY A 164 5.06 -3.99 14.61
N VAL A 165 4.35 -3.52 13.57
CA VAL A 165 4.14 -4.27 12.32
C VAL A 165 5.25 -3.94 11.32
N LYS A 166 6.02 -4.95 10.93
CA LYS A 166 6.91 -4.89 9.76
C LYS A 166 6.15 -5.25 8.49
N VAL A 167 6.41 -4.49 7.43
CA VAL A 167 5.83 -4.69 6.09
C VAL A 167 6.85 -5.08 5.03
N ALA A 168 6.37 -5.76 4.00
CA ALA A 168 7.14 -6.32 2.91
C ALA A 168 7.97 -5.27 2.15
N GLY A 169 7.48 -4.03 2.07
CA GLY A 169 8.21 -2.91 1.44
C GLY A 169 9.41 -2.38 2.21
N LEU A 170 9.52 -2.67 3.51
CA LEU A 170 10.61 -2.21 4.38
C LEU A 170 11.50 -3.36 4.86
N SER A 171 11.08 -4.60 4.64
CA SER A 171 11.73 -5.78 5.19
C SER A 171 11.42 -7.02 4.37
N PRO A 172 12.36 -7.98 4.29
CA PRO A 172 12.14 -9.22 3.56
C PRO A 172 11.02 -10.06 4.19
N ALA A 173 10.17 -10.67 3.36
CA ALA A 173 9.17 -11.66 3.72
C ALA A 173 9.83 -13.03 4.00
N ARG A 174 10.55 -13.12 5.13
CA ARG A 174 11.32 -14.33 5.50
C ARG A 174 10.42 -15.52 5.84
N GLY A 175 10.87 -16.73 5.51
CA GLY A 175 10.17 -17.96 5.93
C GLY A 175 8.95 -18.36 5.08
N ILE A 176 8.81 -17.76 3.90
CA ILE A 176 7.89 -18.21 2.84
C ILE A 176 8.75 -18.77 1.71
N SER A 177 8.62 -20.08 1.44
CA SER A 177 9.36 -20.72 0.33
C SER A 177 8.85 -20.21 -1.01
N GLY A 178 9.77 -20.00 -1.96
CA GLY A 178 9.45 -19.51 -3.30
C GLY A 178 9.17 -18.01 -3.41
N VAL A 179 9.32 -17.24 -2.33
CA VAL A 179 9.28 -15.77 -2.36
C VAL A 179 10.72 -15.23 -2.38
N GLU A 180 11.09 -14.63 -3.49
CA GLU A 180 12.36 -13.95 -3.69
C GLU A 180 12.29 -12.57 -3.02
N ASN A 181 13.29 -12.22 -2.22
CA ASN A 181 13.36 -10.91 -1.57
C ASN A 181 14.56 -10.15 -2.14
N VAL A 182 14.31 -9.00 -2.74
CA VAL A 182 15.34 -8.18 -3.39
C VAL A 182 15.43 -6.84 -2.68
N ASP A 183 16.62 -6.50 -2.20
CA ASP A 183 16.91 -5.22 -1.60
C ASP A 183 17.17 -4.17 -2.69
N LEU A 184 16.29 -3.18 -2.77
CA LEU A 184 16.33 -2.08 -3.71
C LEU A 184 16.89 -0.79 -3.08
N GLY A 185 17.46 -0.85 -1.87
CA GLY A 185 17.92 0.33 -1.14
C GLY A 185 18.99 1.18 -1.85
N LYS A 186 19.69 0.62 -2.86
CA LYS A 186 20.63 1.37 -3.71
C LYS A 186 19.96 2.22 -4.80
N LEU A 187 18.73 1.88 -5.18
CA LEU A 187 17.95 2.56 -6.23
C LEU A 187 16.82 3.39 -5.61
N VAL A 188 16.24 2.89 -4.52
CA VAL A 188 15.04 3.43 -3.90
C VAL A 188 15.38 3.93 -2.50
N GLU A 189 15.67 5.23 -2.39
CA GLU A 189 15.83 5.92 -1.11
C GLU A 189 14.52 6.53 -0.62
N ARG A 190 13.61 6.86 -1.54
CA ARG A 190 12.31 7.44 -1.26
C ARG A 190 11.21 6.68 -1.98
N HIS A 191 9.98 6.74 -1.46
CA HIS A 191 8.86 5.98 -2.02
C HIS A 191 8.50 6.38 -3.47
N ASP A 192 8.73 7.63 -3.84
CA ASP A 192 8.55 8.17 -5.19
C ASP A 192 9.57 7.63 -6.21
N HIS A 193 10.68 7.04 -5.75
CA HIS A 193 11.68 6.43 -6.64
C HIS A 193 11.22 5.10 -7.24
N TYR A 194 10.23 4.41 -6.64
CA TYR A 194 9.70 3.16 -7.21
C TYR A 194 9.10 3.35 -8.62
N PRO A 195 8.16 4.29 -8.84
CA PRO A 195 7.63 4.55 -10.17
C PRO A 195 8.64 5.25 -11.09
N GLU A 196 9.53 6.10 -10.55
CA GLU A 196 10.53 6.81 -11.33
C GLU A 196 11.55 5.86 -11.96
N TYR A 197 12.11 4.94 -11.16
CA TYR A 197 13.10 3.97 -11.61
C TYR A 197 12.50 2.59 -11.94
N LEU A 198 11.21 2.54 -12.28
CA LEU A 198 10.52 1.27 -12.52
C LEU A 198 11.24 0.46 -13.62
N THR A 199 11.70 1.12 -14.68
CA THR A 199 12.41 0.44 -15.77
C THR A 199 13.74 -0.14 -15.31
N GLU A 200 14.57 0.60 -14.56
CA GLU A 200 15.82 0.05 -14.04
C GLU A 200 15.56 -1.07 -13.02
N ILE A 201 14.55 -0.91 -12.15
CA ILE A 201 14.17 -1.93 -11.18
C ILE A 201 13.75 -3.21 -11.92
N MET A 202 12.90 -3.12 -12.94
CA MET A 202 12.45 -4.29 -13.70
C MET A 202 13.59 -4.95 -14.47
N ALA A 203 14.56 -4.18 -14.96
CA ALA A 203 15.77 -4.71 -15.59
C ALA A 203 16.67 -5.46 -14.58
N VAL A 204 16.88 -4.89 -13.39
CA VAL A 204 17.61 -5.56 -12.30
C VAL A 204 16.92 -6.84 -11.85
N LEU A 205 15.59 -6.86 -11.88
CA LEU A 205 14.82 -8.03 -11.50
C LEU A 205 14.76 -9.10 -12.58
N ASP A 206 15.06 -8.79 -13.84
CA ASP A 206 15.05 -9.72 -14.98
C ASP A 206 13.67 -10.40 -15.18
N ILE A 207 12.61 -9.60 -15.22
CA ILE A 207 11.21 -10.08 -15.29
C ILE A 207 10.54 -9.77 -16.64
N LEU A 208 11.25 -9.07 -17.53
CA LEU A 208 10.74 -8.60 -18.83
C LEU A 208 11.35 -9.33 -20.05
N GLU A 209 12.10 -10.41 -19.86
CA GLU A 209 12.52 -11.31 -20.95
C GLU A 209 11.47 -12.40 -21.24
#